data_AF-A0A975GWV3-F1
#
_entry.id   AF-A0A975GWV3-F1
#
_cell.length_a   1.000
_cell.length_b   1.000
_cell.length_c   1.000
_cell.angle_alpha   90.00
_cell.angle_beta   90.00
_cell.angle_gamma   90.00
#
_symmetry.space_group_name_H-M   'P 1'
#
loop_
_entity.id
_entity.type
_entity.pdbx_description
1 polymer ?
#
loop_
_entity_poly.entity_id
_entity_poly.type
_entity_poly.pdbx_seq_one_letter_code
_entity_poly.pdbx_strand_id
1 'polypeptide(L)'
;MAVLLALALALLQSTARPTPLFTMTLEPGDGVAAELFPLKPDDRAAQVKQLLSQEGDAAEISRTVVGPLVMAHREGEAPERVLVIYAEAASEGAGGGACRLTRDTTQRTDNSERALRWCMSFLDRSATPTITLPANR
;
A
#
# COMPACT_ATOMS: atom_id res chain seq x y z
N MET A 1 36.19 13.93 20.10
CA MET A 1 35.69 12.70 19.42
C MET A 1 34.19 12.41 19.62
N ALA A 2 33.38 13.31 20.19
CA ALA A 2 31.94 13.07 20.37
C ALA A 2 31.07 13.51 19.16
N VAL A 3 31.56 14.43 18.33
CA VAL A 3 30.79 15.01 17.20
C VAL A 3 30.61 14.00 16.05
N LEU A 4 31.57 13.11 15.83
CA LEU A 4 31.50 12.07 14.79
C LEU A 4 30.49 10.96 15.14
N LEU A 5 30.22 10.72 16.42
CA LEU A 5 29.25 9.71 16.85
C LEU A 5 27.80 10.19 16.64
N ALA A 6 27.54 11.49 16.84
CA ALA A 6 26.21 12.06 16.62
C ALA A 6 25.80 12.09 15.14
N LEU A 7 26.75 12.32 14.22
CA LEU A 7 26.49 12.22 12.78
C LEU A 7 26.22 10.77 12.32
N ALA A 8 26.85 9.78 12.95
CA ALA A 8 26.63 8.37 12.62
C ALA A 8 25.22 7.89 13.02
N LEU A 9 24.68 8.35 14.15
CA LEU A 9 23.30 8.01 14.54
C LEU A 9 22.23 8.70 13.68
N ALA A 10 22.52 9.89 13.13
CA ALA A 10 21.58 10.58 12.25
C ALA A 10 21.43 9.89 10.88
N LEU A 11 22.46 9.20 10.39
CA LEU A 11 22.42 8.43 9.13
C LEU A 11 21.69 7.07 9.27
N LEU A 12 21.50 6.58 10.49
CA LEU A 12 20.75 5.35 10.78
C LEU A 12 19.23 5.58 10.90
N GLN A 13 18.76 6.84 10.88
CA GLN A 13 17.34 7.18 10.86
C GLN A 13 16.77 7.28 9.44
N SER A 14 17.47 6.73 8.44
CA SER A 14 16.89 6.52 7.12
C SER A 14 15.63 5.68 7.31
N THR A 15 14.47 6.33 7.22
CA THR A 15 13.15 5.70 7.30
C THR A 15 12.94 4.96 5.98
N ALA A 16 13.72 3.90 5.78
CA ALA A 16 13.67 3.08 4.61
C ALA A 16 12.20 2.72 4.35
N ARG A 17 11.72 3.06 3.16
CA ARG A 17 10.34 2.78 2.77
C ARG A 17 10.07 1.30 3.04
N PRO A 18 8.89 0.96 3.58
CA PRO A 18 8.55 -0.42 3.83
C PRO A 18 8.70 -1.23 2.53
N THR A 19 9.15 -2.48 2.63
CA THR A 19 9.30 -3.36 1.47
C THR A 19 7.96 -4.01 1.15
N PRO A 20 7.50 -4.01 -0.11
CA PRO A 20 6.28 -4.72 -0.49
C PRO A 20 6.49 -6.24 -0.38
N LEU A 21 5.42 -6.95 0.02
CA LEU A 21 5.35 -8.42 -0.06
C LEU A 21 5.26 -8.88 -1.51
N PHE A 22 4.43 -8.18 -2.28
CA PHE A 22 4.20 -8.46 -3.70
C PHE A 22 4.06 -7.15 -4.45
N THR A 23 4.49 -7.15 -5.70
CA THR A 23 4.33 -6.04 -6.62
C THR A 23 3.62 -6.55 -7.86
N MET A 24 2.63 -5.81 -8.33
CA MET A 24 1.96 -6.12 -9.59
C MET A 24 2.96 -6.03 -10.74
N THR A 25 3.01 -7.07 -11.58
CA THR A 25 3.79 -7.02 -12.82
C THR A 25 3.21 -5.94 -13.73
N LEU A 26 4.04 -4.98 -14.13
CA LEU A 26 3.65 -3.92 -15.05
C LEU A 26 3.74 -4.41 -16.50
N GLU A 27 2.78 -3.97 -17.31
CA GLU A 27 2.83 -4.11 -18.76
C GLU A 27 3.33 -2.80 -19.40
N PRO A 28 3.91 -2.86 -20.61
CA PRO A 28 4.34 -1.67 -21.33
C PRO A 28 3.20 -0.66 -21.49
N GLY A 29 3.43 0.56 -21.00
CA GLY A 29 2.47 1.67 -21.09
C GLY A 29 1.56 1.83 -19.88
N ASP A 30 1.63 0.95 -18.88
CA ASP A 30 0.90 1.09 -17.62
C ASP A 30 1.23 2.39 -16.89
N GLY A 31 0.19 3.12 -16.50
CA GLY A 31 0.31 4.34 -15.70
C GLY A 31 0.07 4.17 -14.20
N VAL A 32 -0.32 2.99 -13.74
CA VAL A 32 -0.62 2.71 -12.33
C VAL A 32 0.10 1.44 -11.88
N ALA A 33 0.94 1.59 -10.86
CA ALA A 33 1.56 0.47 -10.14
C ALA A 33 0.75 0.12 -8.89
N ALA A 34 0.81 -1.15 -8.50
CA ALA A 34 0.19 -1.66 -7.28
C ALA A 34 1.18 -2.51 -6.48
N GLU A 35 1.21 -2.30 -5.17
CA GLU A 35 2.15 -2.92 -4.25
C GLU A 35 1.42 -3.36 -2.97
N LEU A 36 1.62 -4.59 -2.52
CA LEU A 36 1.01 -5.12 -1.30
C LEU A 36 1.98 -5.05 -0.13
N PHE A 37 1.55 -4.51 1.00
CA PHE A 37 2.33 -4.38 2.23
C PHE A 37 1.66 -5.12 3.40
N PRO A 38 2.44 -5.64 4.36
CA PRO A 38 1.89 -6.18 5.58
C PRO A 38 1.35 -5.04 6.46
N LEU A 39 0.15 -5.23 7.00
CA LEU A 39 -0.53 -4.25 7.85
C LEU A 39 -0.84 -4.87 9.22
N LYS A 40 -0.15 -4.38 10.24
CA LYS A 40 -0.35 -4.79 11.62
C LYS A 40 -1.60 -4.09 12.17
N PRO A 41 -2.50 -4.81 12.88
CA PRO A 41 -3.69 -4.21 13.46
C PRO A 41 -3.36 -3.05 14.41
N ASP A 42 -2.35 -3.22 15.26
CA ASP A 42 -2.03 -2.30 16.36
C ASP A 42 -1.36 -1.00 15.92
N ASP A 43 -0.84 -0.94 14.68
CA ASP A 43 -0.08 0.22 14.17
C ASP A 43 -0.56 0.70 12.80
N ARG A 44 -1.80 0.32 12.46
CA ARG A 44 -2.36 0.50 11.13
C ARG A 44 -2.30 1.94 10.62
N ALA A 45 -2.67 2.90 11.47
CA ALA A 45 -2.71 4.31 11.09
C ALA A 45 -1.31 4.85 10.75
N ALA A 46 -0.30 4.49 11.54
CA ALA A 46 1.07 4.92 11.28
C ALA A 46 1.65 4.24 10.03
N GLN A 47 1.36 2.95 9.82
CA GLN A 47 1.79 2.24 8.62
C GLN A 47 1.12 2.79 7.35
N VAL A 48 -0.19 3.07 7.38
CA VAL A 48 -0.89 3.71 6.25
C VAL A 48 -0.30 5.09 5.98
N LYS A 49 -0.01 5.87 7.02
CA LYS A 49 0.70 7.15 6.89
C LYS A 49 2.05 6.99 6.22
N GLN A 50 2.86 6.02 6.67
CA GLN A 50 4.17 5.74 6.09
C GLN A 50 4.09 5.35 4.61
N LEU A 51 3.05 4.62 4.20
CA LEU A 51 2.84 4.24 2.80
C LEU A 51 2.41 5.41 1.90
N LEU A 52 1.75 6.40 2.48
CA LEU A 52 1.31 7.63 1.79
C LEU A 52 2.40 8.71 1.79
N SER A 53 3.20 8.80 2.85
CA SER A 53 4.25 9.80 3.01
C SER A 53 5.43 9.58 2.06
N GLN A 54 5.97 10.67 1.53
CA GLN A 54 7.36 10.70 1.08
C GLN A 54 8.26 11.02 2.28
N GLU A 55 9.57 10.72 2.18
CA GLU A 55 10.51 10.95 3.30
C GLU A 55 10.41 12.39 3.83
N GLY A 56 10.14 12.53 5.14
CA GLY A 56 10.08 13.83 5.83
C GLY A 56 8.71 14.51 5.90
N ASP A 57 7.60 13.86 5.49
CA ASP A 57 6.31 14.52 5.31
C ASP A 57 5.30 14.33 6.47
N ALA A 58 4.71 15.43 6.94
CA ALA A 58 3.72 15.51 8.01
C ALA A 58 2.27 15.73 7.51
N ALA A 59 1.97 15.34 6.28
CA ALA A 59 0.66 15.54 5.67
C ALA A 59 -0.52 14.91 6.45
N GLU A 60 -1.67 15.58 6.38
CA GLU A 60 -2.96 15.04 6.82
C GLU A 60 -3.48 13.99 5.81
N ILE A 61 -4.22 13.01 6.33
CA ILE A 61 -4.70 11.85 5.57
C ILE A 61 -6.22 11.86 5.59
N SER A 62 -6.81 11.93 4.40
CA SER A 62 -8.24 11.73 4.21
C SER A 62 -8.52 10.24 4.02
N ARG A 63 -9.62 9.79 4.64
CA ARG A 63 -10.06 8.39 4.62
C ARG A 63 -11.51 8.33 4.16
N THR A 64 -11.77 7.46 3.21
CA THR A 64 -13.12 7.12 2.73
C THR A 64 -13.35 5.63 2.97
N VAL A 65 -14.45 5.29 3.64
CA VAL A 65 -14.85 3.89 3.87
C VAL A 65 -15.81 3.47 2.76
N VAL A 66 -15.53 2.34 2.12
CA VAL A 66 -16.33 1.75 1.04
C VAL A 66 -16.55 0.27 1.36
N GLY A 67 -17.71 -0.05 1.94
CA GLY A 67 -17.99 -1.41 2.43
C GLY A 67 -16.97 -1.82 3.52
N PRO A 68 -16.33 -3.00 3.41
CA PRO A 68 -15.32 -3.45 4.38
C PRO A 68 -13.93 -2.82 4.16
N LEU A 69 -13.78 -1.97 3.15
CA LEU A 69 -12.50 -1.38 2.76
C LEU A 69 -12.41 0.08 3.18
N VAL A 70 -11.19 0.51 3.46
CA VAL A 70 -10.82 1.89 3.69
C VAL A 70 -9.85 2.30 2.60
N MET A 71 -10.19 3.40 1.94
CA MET A 71 -9.36 4.11 0.99
C MET A 71 -8.75 5.32 1.68
N ALA A 72 -7.43 5.44 1.66
CA ALA A 72 -6.70 6.54 2.28
C ALA A 72 -5.82 7.24 1.25
N HIS A 73 -5.83 8.57 1.26
CA HIS A 73 -4.99 9.41 0.43
C HIS A 73 -4.58 10.66 1.22
N ARG A 74 -3.57 11.38 0.74
CA ARG A 74 -3.14 12.64 1.35
C ARG A 74 -4.15 13.75 1.06
N GLU A 75 -4.47 14.56 2.07
CA GLU A 75 -5.27 15.76 1.87
C GLU A 75 -4.50 16.81 1.06
N GLY A 76 -5.20 17.48 0.14
CA GLY A 76 -4.60 18.50 -0.75
C GLY A 76 -3.78 17.94 -1.91
N GLU A 77 -3.50 16.64 -1.94
CA GLU A 77 -3.05 15.95 -3.14
C GLU A 77 -4.26 15.36 -3.86
N ALA A 78 -4.30 15.46 -5.19
CA ALA A 78 -5.26 14.69 -5.95
C ALA A 78 -5.06 13.21 -5.61
N PRO A 79 -6.14 12.45 -5.30
CA PRO A 79 -6.08 11.01 -5.00
C PRO A 79 -5.46 10.19 -6.14
N GLU A 80 -5.22 10.86 -7.27
CA GLU A 80 -4.60 10.34 -8.47
C GLU A 80 -3.13 9.98 -8.29
N ARG A 81 -2.38 10.55 -7.34
CA ARG A 81 -0.93 10.25 -7.22
C ARG A 81 -0.62 8.98 -6.42
N VAL A 82 -1.10 8.90 -5.19
CA VAL A 82 -0.92 7.74 -4.31
C VAL A 82 -2.20 7.48 -3.53
N LEU A 83 -2.64 6.23 -3.54
CA LEU A 83 -3.82 5.76 -2.84
C LEU A 83 -3.47 4.48 -2.07
N VAL A 84 -3.90 4.36 -0.83
CA VAL A 84 -3.73 3.14 -0.03
C VAL A 84 -5.10 2.55 0.29
N ILE A 85 -5.30 1.27 -0.02
CA ILE A 85 -6.53 0.52 0.22
C ILE A 85 -6.24 -0.60 1.22
N TYR A 86 -7.09 -0.76 2.24
CA TYR A 86 -6.95 -1.82 3.24
C TYR A 86 -8.31 -2.19 3.85
N ALA A 87 -8.42 -3.38 4.45
CA ALA A 87 -9.64 -3.80 5.12
C ALA A 87 -9.80 -3.17 6.52
N GLU A 88 -11.01 -2.80 6.91
CA GLU A 88 -11.31 -2.29 8.25
C GLU A 88 -11.26 -3.43 9.30
N ALA A 89 -10.68 -3.14 10.48
CA ALA A 89 -10.25 -4.13 11.48
C ALA A 89 -11.35 -5.04 12.04
N ALA A 90 -12.62 -4.66 11.84
CA ALA A 90 -13.79 -5.39 12.34
C ALA A 90 -14.37 -6.41 11.35
N SER A 91 -13.81 -6.53 10.14
CA SER A 91 -14.27 -7.54 9.18
C SER A 91 -13.65 -8.90 9.47
N GLU A 92 -14.47 -9.89 9.88
CA GLU A 92 -14.03 -11.28 9.94
C GLU A 92 -13.40 -11.66 8.59
N GLY A 93 -12.16 -12.15 8.61
CA GLY A 93 -11.44 -12.51 7.39
C GLY A 93 -10.70 -11.37 6.68
N ALA A 94 -10.61 -10.17 7.25
CA ALA A 94 -9.74 -9.10 6.73
C ALA A 94 -8.31 -9.60 6.48
N GLY A 95 -7.83 -9.49 5.24
CA GLY A 95 -6.40 -9.65 4.96
C GLY A 95 -5.61 -8.61 5.76
N GLY A 96 -4.59 -9.05 6.51
CA GLY A 96 -3.71 -8.17 7.29
C GLY A 96 -2.74 -7.38 6.42
N GLY A 97 -3.23 -6.76 5.34
CA GLY A 97 -2.41 -6.08 4.35
C GLY A 97 -3.03 -4.76 3.89
N ALA A 98 -2.18 -3.94 3.25
CA ALA A 98 -2.56 -2.71 2.58
C ALA A 98 -2.03 -2.75 1.14
N CYS A 99 -2.84 -2.37 0.17
CA CYS A 99 -2.40 -2.19 -1.20
C CYS A 99 -2.17 -0.71 -1.48
N ARG A 100 -0.97 -0.35 -1.92
CA ARG A 100 -0.59 0.99 -2.35
C ARG A 100 -0.66 1.06 -3.86
N LEU A 101 -1.45 1.98 -4.38
CA LEU A 101 -1.56 2.33 -5.78
C LEU A 101 -0.77 3.62 -6.02
N THR A 102 0.10 3.63 -7.02
CA THR A 102 0.85 4.83 -7.42
C THR A 102 0.62 5.10 -8.89
N ARG A 103 0.21 6.32 -9.25
CA ARG A 103 0.11 6.72 -10.65
C ARG A 103 1.38 7.42 -11.11
N ASP A 104 1.91 6.95 -12.23
CA ASP A 104 2.86 7.69 -13.04
C ASP A 104 2.08 8.62 -13.98
N THR A 105 2.10 9.92 -13.70
CA THR A 105 1.41 10.94 -14.50
C THR A 105 2.05 11.18 -15.87
N THR A 106 3.22 10.57 -16.15
CA THR A 106 3.87 10.68 -17.47
C THR A 106 3.37 9.63 -18.47
N GLN A 107 2.72 8.57 -17.96
CA GLN A 107 2.14 7.51 -18.77
C GLN A 107 0.73 7.87 -19.21
N ARG A 108 0.35 7.40 -20.41
CA ARG A 108 -0.95 7.73 -21.01
C ARG A 108 -2.04 6.71 -20.73
N THR A 109 -1.68 5.49 -20.35
CA THR A 109 -2.66 4.40 -20.17
C THR A 109 -3.13 4.38 -18.73
N ASP A 110 -4.43 4.53 -18.54
CA ASP A 110 -5.06 4.29 -17.26
C ASP A 110 -5.38 2.79 -17.11
N ASN A 111 -4.57 2.08 -16.31
CA ASN A 111 -4.77 0.69 -15.93
C ASN A 111 -5.28 0.55 -14.48
N SER A 112 -5.87 1.61 -13.90
CA SER A 112 -6.36 1.63 -12.51
C SER A 112 -7.32 0.50 -12.17
N GLU A 113 -8.19 0.10 -13.11
CA GLU A 113 -9.12 -1.02 -12.90
C GLU A 113 -8.36 -2.34 -12.70
N ARG A 114 -7.32 -2.61 -13.50
CA ARG A 114 -6.49 -3.82 -13.34
C ARG A 114 -5.72 -3.76 -12.03
N ALA A 115 -5.14 -2.61 -11.71
CA ALA A 115 -4.41 -2.40 -10.47
C ALA A 115 -5.31 -2.62 -9.24
N LEU A 116 -6.54 -2.10 -9.27
CA LEU A 116 -7.54 -2.31 -8.22
C LEU A 116 -7.95 -3.78 -8.12
N ARG A 117 -8.22 -4.45 -9.24
CA ARG A 117 -8.56 -5.88 -9.26
C ARG A 117 -7.43 -6.74 -8.69
N TRP A 118 -6.18 -6.38 -9.01
CA TRP A 118 -5.00 -7.02 -8.43
C TRP A 118 -4.92 -6.80 -6.93
N CYS A 119 -5.12 -5.58 -6.41
CA CYS A 119 -5.18 -5.33 -4.97
C CYS A 119 -6.28 -6.18 -4.29
N MET A 120 -7.43 -6.32 -4.95
CA MET A 120 -8.59 -6.96 -4.36
C MET A 120 -8.45 -8.46 -4.19
N SER A 121 -7.66 -9.13 -5.05
CA SER A 121 -7.37 -10.56 -4.88
C SER A 121 -6.61 -10.89 -3.58
N PHE A 122 -5.99 -9.90 -2.94
CA PHE A 122 -5.29 -10.06 -1.66
C PHE A 122 -6.10 -9.55 -0.46
N LEU A 123 -6.81 -8.43 -0.63
CA LEU A 123 -7.48 -7.75 0.47
C LEU A 123 -8.87 -8.32 0.77
N ASP A 124 -9.57 -8.81 -0.26
CA ASP A 124 -10.90 -9.41 -0.11
C ASP A 124 -10.79 -10.94 -0.10
N ARG A 125 -10.92 -11.55 1.09
CA ARG A 125 -10.93 -13.02 1.21
C ARG A 125 -12.22 -13.67 0.72
N SER A 126 -13.31 -12.94 0.51
CA SER A 126 -14.50 -13.51 -0.16
C SER A 126 -14.24 -13.82 -1.64
N ALA A 127 -13.22 -13.17 -2.21
CA ALA A 127 -12.69 -13.45 -3.54
C ALA A 127 -11.57 -14.51 -3.54
N THR A 128 -11.41 -15.33 -2.49
CA THR A 128 -10.36 -16.36 -2.47
C THR A 128 -10.52 -17.30 -3.66
N PRO A 129 -9.57 -17.34 -4.61
CA PRO A 129 -9.56 -18.41 -5.58
C PRO A 129 -9.34 -19.70 -4.78
N THR A 130 -10.27 -20.64 -4.90
CA THR A 130 -10.10 -21.97 -4.33
C THR A 130 -8.92 -22.62 -5.05
N ILE A 131 -7.73 -22.58 -4.44
CA ILE A 131 -6.58 -23.32 -4.95
C ILE A 131 -6.85 -24.80 -4.66
N THR A 132 -7.37 -25.52 -5.65
CA THR A 132 -7.34 -26.98 -5.61
C THR A 132 -5.91 -27.42 -5.88
N LEU A 133 -5.15 -27.71 -4.82
CA LEU A 133 -3.88 -28.41 -4.98
C LEU A 133 -4.18 -29.80 -5.56
N PRO A 134 -3.55 -30.21 -6.68
CA PRO A 134 -3.70 -31.56 -7.17
C PRO A 134 -3.26 -32.52 -6.07
N ALA A 135 -4.14 -33.44 -5.67
CA ALA A 135 -3.76 -34.54 -4.81
C ALA A 135 -2.71 -35.36 -5.56
N ASN A 136 -1.48 -35.41 -5.04
CA ASN A 136 -0.46 -36.33 -5.54
C ASN A 136 -1.07 -37.74 -5.55
N ARG A 137 -1.29 -38.30 -6.74
CA ARG A 137 -1.54 -39.73 -6.95
C ARG A 137 -0.29 -40.36 -7.49
#